data_AF-A0AA35XLI8-F1
#
_entry.id   AF-A0AA35XLI8-F1
#
_cell.length_a   1.000
_cell.length_b   1.000
_cell.length_c   1.000
_cell.angle_alpha   90.00
_cell.angle_beta   90.00
_cell.angle_gamma   90.00
#
_symmetry.space_group_name_H-M   'P 1'
#
loop_
_entity.id
_entity.type
_entity.pdbx_description
1 polymer ?
#
loop_
_entity_poly.entity_id
_entity_poly.type
_entity_poly.pdbx_seq_one_letter_code
_entity_poly.pdbx_strand_id
1 'polypeptide(L)'
;MADPGADARKELDWDLHIHVPTQGVRKSVRVTSDESVGALMIKIAEKLGDADWSDYALWWPDNRIWLNKPRQSLYAYGIMSDAKLEFSPVHRHLTVELPDRHRYQVRVNFAVMTFFTVCEICQELNVRHPEEMSLIKSPDDKEGYAKLTGWAKRKGVKHRGGSREGTPSRGDGDTLSVDSGDILGHSPPSSPGQRRRKYPNLALAPSQRSEIGMSGSTHLGEAETSLFSDKLYRTSHERTYINGLWLDSSKTLYEQDVNAHDLLYLRFKYFSFMDIDPRVRTKSTMLLKNATY
;
A
#
# COMPACT_ATOMS: atom_id res chain seq x y z
N MET A 1 -22.62 -3.48 -60.46
CA MET A 1 -21.80 -4.48 -59.75
C MET A 1 -21.50 -3.91 -58.38
N ALA A 2 -22.26 -4.32 -57.37
CA ALA A 2 -21.97 -3.99 -55.98
C ALA A 2 -20.82 -4.87 -55.52
N ASP A 3 -19.80 -4.25 -54.94
CA ASP A 3 -18.60 -4.90 -54.42
C ASP A 3 -18.96 -5.78 -53.20
N PRO A 4 -18.84 -7.12 -53.27
CA PRO A 4 -19.25 -8.00 -52.18
C PRO A 4 -18.21 -8.08 -51.04
N GLY A 5 -17.10 -7.36 -51.13
CA GLY A 5 -15.98 -7.44 -50.18
C GLY A 5 -16.15 -6.68 -48.85
N ALA A 6 -17.20 -5.84 -48.72
CA ALA A 6 -17.37 -5.00 -47.53
C ALA A 6 -18.05 -5.71 -46.34
N ASP A 7 -18.82 -6.78 -46.58
CA ASP A 7 -19.62 -7.44 -45.54
C ASP A 7 -18.89 -8.57 -44.79
N ALA A 8 -17.79 -9.12 -45.32
CA ALA A 8 -17.04 -10.19 -44.65
C ALA A 8 -16.28 -9.72 -43.40
N ARG A 9 -16.06 -8.41 -43.22
CA ARG A 9 -15.44 -7.85 -42.00
C ARG A 9 -16.42 -7.74 -40.83
N LYS A 10 -17.73 -7.77 -41.06
CA LYS A 10 -18.75 -7.65 -40.00
C LYS A 10 -18.93 -8.93 -39.17
N GLU A 11 -18.43 -10.08 -39.62
CA GLU A 11 -18.72 -11.38 -38.98
C GLU A 11 -17.95 -11.63 -37.67
N LEU A 12 -16.99 -10.77 -37.32
CA LEU A 12 -16.18 -10.88 -36.09
C LEU A 12 -16.44 -9.75 -35.09
N ASP A 13 -17.41 -8.88 -35.37
CA ASP A 13 -17.84 -7.83 -34.47
C ASP A 13 -18.70 -8.43 -33.36
N TRP A 14 -18.36 -8.13 -32.11
CA TRP A 14 -19.16 -8.52 -30.95
C TRP A 14 -19.34 -7.33 -30.00
N ASP A 15 -20.38 -7.39 -29.18
CA ASP A 15 -20.70 -6.31 -28.24
C ASP A 15 -20.03 -6.57 -26.89
N LEU A 16 -19.10 -5.70 -26.51
CA LEU A 16 -18.44 -5.72 -25.21
C LEU A 16 -19.20 -4.87 -24.19
N HIS A 17 -19.44 -5.43 -23.01
CA HIS A 17 -20.12 -4.71 -21.93
C HIS A 17 -19.10 -4.00 -21.03
N ILE A 18 -19.19 -2.66 -21.00
CA ILE A 18 -18.41 -1.81 -20.12
C ILE A 18 -19.30 -1.18 -19.06
N HIS A 19 -18.87 -1.27 -17.81
CA HIS A 19 -19.47 -0.62 -16.65
C HIS A 19 -18.62 0.58 -16.24
N VAL A 20 -19.24 1.73 -15.99
CA VAL A 20 -18.57 2.93 -15.49
C VAL A 20 -19.01 3.16 -14.04
N PRO A 21 -18.26 2.68 -13.02
CA PRO A 21 -18.71 2.74 -11.63
C PRO A 21 -18.95 4.16 -11.13
N THR A 22 -18.19 5.14 -11.63
CA THR A 22 -18.31 6.56 -11.22
C THR A 22 -19.62 7.21 -11.64
N GLN A 23 -20.21 6.75 -12.75
CA GLN A 23 -21.50 7.26 -13.25
C GLN A 23 -22.65 6.27 -13.01
N GLY A 24 -22.36 5.03 -12.59
CA GLY A 24 -23.35 3.96 -12.47
C GLY A 24 -23.96 3.51 -13.80
N VAL A 25 -23.29 3.81 -14.92
CA VAL A 25 -23.80 3.56 -16.27
C VAL A 25 -23.16 2.30 -16.85
N ARG A 26 -23.97 1.47 -17.53
CA ARG A 26 -23.49 0.36 -18.37
C ARG A 26 -23.66 0.72 -19.84
N LYS A 27 -22.62 0.52 -20.63
CA LYS A 27 -22.62 0.75 -22.08
C LYS A 27 -22.14 -0.51 -22.80
N SER A 28 -22.72 -0.79 -23.96
CA SER A 28 -22.18 -1.78 -24.89
C SER A 28 -21.42 -1.09 -26.02
N VAL A 29 -20.26 -1.65 -26.35
CA VAL A 29 -19.41 -1.16 -27.45
C VAL A 29 -19.13 -2.31 -28.41
N ARG A 30 -19.40 -2.06 -29.69
CA ARG A 30 -19.07 -3.01 -30.75
C ARG A 30 -17.57 -2.96 -31.02
N VAL A 31 -16.93 -4.11 -30.85
CA VAL A 31 -15.47 -4.27 -30.93
C VAL A 31 -15.14 -5.51 -31.74
N THR A 32 -13.93 -5.52 -32.30
CA THR A 32 -13.31 -6.70 -32.89
C THR A 32 -12.17 -7.19 -31.99
N SER A 33 -11.77 -8.45 -32.14
CA SER A 33 -10.73 -9.06 -31.29
C SER A 33 -9.33 -8.46 -31.51
N ASP A 34 -9.06 -7.91 -32.69
CA ASP A 34 -7.80 -7.27 -33.06
C ASP A 34 -7.69 -5.81 -32.62
N GLU A 35 -8.79 -5.20 -32.16
CA GLU A 35 -8.76 -3.84 -31.64
C GLU A 35 -7.85 -3.71 -30.42
N SER A 36 -7.10 -2.61 -30.40
CA SER A 36 -6.23 -2.27 -29.27
C SER A 36 -7.02 -1.72 -28.10
N VAL A 37 -6.54 -1.95 -26.87
CA VAL A 37 -7.15 -1.39 -25.65
C VAL A 37 -7.27 0.14 -25.74
N GLY A 38 -6.27 0.82 -26.30
CA GLY A 38 -6.32 2.27 -26.49
C GLY A 38 -7.42 2.71 -27.45
N ALA A 39 -7.62 1.99 -28.56
CA ALA A 39 -8.73 2.26 -29.49
C ALA A 39 -10.09 2.02 -28.82
N LEU A 40 -10.21 0.97 -28.01
CA LEU A 40 -11.40 0.71 -27.21
C LEU A 40 -11.69 1.86 -26.24
N MET A 41 -10.68 2.37 -25.52
CA MET A 41 -10.84 3.50 -24.61
C MET A 41 -11.35 4.75 -25.32
N ILE A 42 -10.85 5.05 -26.52
CA ILE A 42 -11.31 6.19 -27.34
C ILE A 42 -12.79 6.00 -27.72
N LYS A 43 -13.18 4.83 -28.22
CA LYS A 43 -14.59 4.53 -28.54
C LYS A 43 -15.52 4.64 -27.34
N ILE A 44 -15.05 4.24 -26.16
CA ILE A 44 -15.79 4.36 -24.90
C ILE A 44 -15.97 5.83 -24.54
N ALA A 45 -14.90 6.62 -24.60
CA ALA A 45 -14.94 8.06 -24.33
C ALA A 45 -15.91 8.79 -25.28
N GLU A 46 -15.85 8.52 -26.59
CA GLU A 46 -16.77 9.07 -27.59
C GLU A 46 -18.24 8.76 -27.28
N LYS A 47 -18.53 7.55 -26.77
CA LYS A 47 -19.89 7.13 -26.38
C LYS A 47 -20.37 7.70 -25.05
N LEU A 48 -19.46 8.09 -24.16
CA LEU A 48 -19.78 8.68 -22.87
C LEU A 48 -19.95 10.21 -22.96
N GLY A 49 -19.34 10.84 -23.97
CA GLY A 49 -19.47 12.27 -24.25
C GLY A 49 -18.26 13.09 -23.80
N ASP A 50 -18.43 14.40 -23.81
CA ASP A 50 -17.36 15.38 -23.61
C ASP A 50 -17.04 15.53 -22.12
N ALA A 51 -16.01 14.83 -21.65
CA ALA A 51 -15.48 14.87 -20.29
C ALA A 51 -14.00 14.46 -20.26
N ASP A 52 -13.31 14.73 -19.15
CA ASP A 52 -11.91 14.39 -18.97
C ASP A 52 -11.74 12.90 -18.63
N TRP A 53 -11.55 12.08 -19.66
CA TRP A 53 -11.33 10.62 -19.53
C TRP A 53 -9.85 10.23 -19.39
N SER A 54 -8.93 11.20 -19.30
CA SER A 54 -7.48 10.95 -19.27
C SER A 54 -7.01 10.17 -18.03
N ASP A 55 -7.77 10.23 -16.93
CA ASP A 55 -7.48 9.53 -15.67
C ASP A 55 -8.17 8.16 -15.57
N TYR A 56 -8.77 7.67 -16.65
CA TYR A 56 -9.51 6.41 -16.65
C TYR A 56 -8.72 5.29 -17.31
N ALA A 57 -8.87 4.08 -16.79
CA ALA A 57 -8.38 2.87 -17.44
C ALA A 57 -9.43 1.76 -17.34
N LEU A 58 -9.18 0.70 -18.11
CA LEU A 58 -10.02 -0.48 -18.11
C LEU A 58 -9.49 -1.50 -17.10
N TRP A 59 -10.37 -1.89 -16.19
CA TRP A 59 -10.19 -2.96 -15.23
C TRP A 59 -11.02 -4.17 -15.67
N TRP A 60 -10.43 -5.36 -15.57
CA TRP A 60 -11.14 -6.62 -15.80
C TRP A 60 -11.32 -7.35 -14.47
N PRO A 61 -12.52 -7.35 -13.88
CA PRO A 61 -12.79 -7.99 -12.58
C PRO A 61 -12.57 -9.50 -12.57
N ASP A 62 -12.93 -10.22 -13.65
CA ASP A 62 -12.88 -11.68 -13.66
C ASP A 62 -11.44 -12.19 -13.53
N ASN A 63 -10.50 -11.53 -14.22
CA ASN A 63 -9.07 -11.85 -14.17
C ASN A 63 -8.28 -11.02 -13.16
N ARG A 64 -8.94 -10.05 -12.50
CA ARG A 64 -8.33 -9.08 -11.59
C ARG A 64 -7.09 -8.40 -12.20
N ILE A 65 -7.20 -7.84 -13.40
CA ILE A 65 -6.09 -7.13 -14.05
C ILE A 65 -6.50 -5.78 -14.63
N TRP A 66 -5.57 -4.83 -14.60
CA TRP A 66 -5.67 -3.60 -15.37
C TRP A 66 -5.16 -3.80 -16.79
N LEU A 67 -5.90 -3.27 -17.77
CA LEU A 67 -5.48 -3.24 -19.17
C LEU A 67 -4.57 -2.02 -19.41
N ASN A 68 -3.35 -2.09 -18.86
CA ASN A 68 -2.39 -0.99 -18.87
C ASN A 68 -1.57 -0.87 -20.17
N LYS A 69 -1.68 -1.83 -21.11
CA LYS A 69 -0.96 -1.79 -22.40
C LYS A 69 -1.91 -1.30 -23.51
N PRO A 70 -1.88 0.00 -23.86
CA PRO A 70 -2.85 0.56 -24.81
C PRO A 70 -2.70 -0.01 -26.24
N ARG A 71 -1.51 -0.49 -26.61
CA ARG A 71 -1.24 -1.06 -27.94
C ARG A 71 -1.56 -2.56 -28.04
N GLN A 72 -1.83 -3.22 -26.92
CA GLN A 72 -2.14 -4.64 -26.92
C GLN A 72 -3.57 -4.85 -27.43
N SER A 73 -3.80 -5.88 -28.24
CA SER A 73 -5.14 -6.23 -28.70
C SER A 73 -5.97 -6.91 -27.60
N LEU A 74 -7.30 -6.79 -27.70
CA LEU A 74 -8.23 -7.50 -26.81
C LEU A 74 -7.99 -9.01 -26.85
N TYR A 75 -7.75 -9.56 -28.05
CA TYR A 75 -7.40 -10.97 -28.23
C TYR A 75 -6.17 -11.39 -27.44
N ALA A 76 -5.12 -10.57 -27.41
CA ALA A 76 -3.90 -10.93 -26.70
C ALA A 76 -4.02 -10.83 -25.18
N TYR A 77 -4.98 -10.06 -24.67
CA TYR A 77 -5.41 -10.15 -23.28
C TYR A 77 -6.35 -11.34 -23.02
N GLY A 78 -6.86 -12.00 -24.06
CA GLY A 78 -7.84 -13.08 -23.95
C GLY A 78 -9.25 -12.60 -23.66
N ILE A 79 -9.56 -11.32 -23.95
CA ILE A 79 -10.89 -10.74 -23.72
C ILE A 79 -11.83 -11.24 -24.82
N MET A 80 -12.96 -11.82 -24.40
CA MET A 80 -14.02 -12.35 -25.26
C MET A 80 -15.33 -11.59 -25.05
N SER A 81 -16.41 -12.03 -25.73
CA SER A 81 -17.71 -11.35 -25.73
C SER A 81 -18.47 -11.39 -24.40
N ASP A 82 -18.15 -12.31 -23.51
CA ASP A 82 -18.74 -12.44 -22.18
C ASP A 82 -18.02 -11.61 -21.11
N ALA A 83 -16.84 -11.06 -21.44
CA ALA A 83 -16.04 -10.27 -20.52
C ALA A 83 -16.76 -8.99 -20.11
N LYS A 84 -16.74 -8.70 -18.81
CA LYS A 84 -17.29 -7.46 -18.24
C LYS A 84 -16.11 -6.59 -17.84
N LEU A 85 -15.96 -5.45 -18.51
CA LEU A 85 -14.91 -4.50 -18.14
C LEU A 85 -15.48 -3.36 -17.33
N GLU A 86 -14.67 -2.84 -16.42
CA GLU A 86 -14.97 -1.61 -15.69
C GLU A 86 -14.08 -0.49 -16.19
N PHE A 87 -14.68 0.63 -16.55
CA PHE A 87 -13.97 1.85 -16.89
C PHE A 87 -13.97 2.77 -15.67
N SER A 88 -12.82 2.85 -15.01
CA SER A 88 -12.70 3.41 -13.66
C SER A 88 -11.50 4.35 -13.57
N PRO A 89 -11.56 5.40 -12.73
CA PRO A 89 -10.41 6.27 -12.50
C PRO A 89 -9.26 5.51 -11.84
N VAL A 90 -8.05 5.70 -12.38
CA VAL A 90 -6.83 5.05 -11.88
C VAL A 90 -6.26 5.74 -10.65
N HIS A 91 -6.32 7.08 -10.60
CA HIS A 91 -5.92 7.80 -9.40
C HIS A 91 -7.06 7.85 -8.39
N ARG A 92 -6.79 7.37 -7.18
CA ARG A 92 -7.74 7.41 -6.07
C ARG A 92 -7.03 7.92 -4.83
N HIS A 93 -7.80 8.50 -3.91
CA HIS A 93 -7.27 8.95 -2.63
C HIS A 93 -7.08 7.74 -1.72
N LEU A 94 -6.01 7.73 -0.95
CA LEU A 94 -5.70 6.73 0.05
C LEU A 94 -5.24 7.45 1.32
N THR A 95 -5.59 6.92 2.49
CA THR A 95 -5.03 7.41 3.75
C THR A 95 -3.81 6.57 4.10
N VAL A 96 -2.65 7.20 4.20
CA VAL A 96 -1.40 6.55 4.60
C VAL A 96 -1.02 7.02 5.99
N GLU A 97 -0.85 6.08 6.91
CA GLU A 97 -0.30 6.34 8.23
C GLU A 97 1.20 6.05 8.25
N LEU A 98 2.00 7.06 8.54
CA LEU A 98 3.44 6.96 8.65
C LEU A 98 3.85 6.25 9.94
N PRO A 99 5.11 5.80 10.05
CA PRO A 99 5.64 5.24 11.30
C PRO A 99 5.60 6.24 12.47
N ASP A 100 5.48 7.53 12.17
CA ASP A 100 5.43 8.59 13.15
C ASP A 100 4.03 8.90 13.70
N ARG A 101 3.02 8.12 13.29
CA ARG A 101 1.56 8.22 13.56
C ARG A 101 0.83 9.34 12.85
N HIS A 102 1.51 10.14 12.04
CA HIS A 102 0.83 11.14 11.21
C HIS A 102 0.12 10.45 10.05
N ARG A 103 -1.10 10.92 9.75
CA ARG A 103 -1.89 10.44 8.61
C ARG A 103 -1.89 11.48 7.51
N TYR A 104 -1.68 11.02 6.29
CA TYR A 104 -1.77 11.82 5.09
C TYR A 104 -2.78 11.18 4.16
N GLN A 105 -3.72 11.97 3.66
CA GLN A 105 -4.49 11.55 2.50
C GLN A 105 -3.67 11.90 1.26
N VAL A 106 -3.30 10.90 0.49
CA VAL A 106 -2.49 11.02 -0.74
C VAL A 106 -3.31 10.54 -1.93
N ARG A 107 -3.16 11.19 -3.08
CA ARG A 107 -3.76 10.72 -4.34
C ARG A 107 -2.71 9.89 -5.07
N VAL A 108 -2.97 8.60 -5.22
CA VAL A 108 -2.02 7.64 -5.80
C VAL A 108 -2.63 6.87 -6.95
N ASN A 109 -1.80 6.36 -7.85
CA ASN A 109 -2.23 5.52 -8.96
C ASN A 109 -2.46 4.07 -8.49
N PHE A 110 -3.67 3.54 -8.67
CA PHE A 110 -4.06 2.17 -8.29
C PHE A 110 -3.80 1.13 -9.38
N ALA A 111 -3.42 1.55 -10.59
CA ALA A 111 -3.13 0.68 -11.73
C ALA A 111 -1.63 0.36 -11.90
N VAL A 112 -0.75 0.96 -11.08
CA VAL A 112 0.68 0.63 -11.01
C VAL A 112 0.96 -0.35 -9.88
N MET A 113 2.10 -1.04 -9.96
CA MET A 113 2.54 -1.95 -8.91
C MET A 113 2.73 -1.19 -7.59
N THR A 114 2.40 -1.84 -6.48
CA THR A 114 2.48 -1.29 -5.13
C THR A 114 3.87 -0.74 -4.81
N PHE A 115 4.94 -1.35 -5.33
CA PHE A 115 6.30 -0.82 -5.21
C PHE A 115 6.43 0.61 -5.77
N PHE A 116 5.90 0.88 -6.97
CA PHE A 116 5.96 2.20 -7.57
C PHE A 116 5.10 3.21 -6.81
N THR A 117 3.95 2.78 -6.28
CA THR A 117 3.14 3.61 -5.38
C THR A 117 3.91 3.99 -4.11
N VAL A 118 4.66 3.06 -3.50
CA VAL A 118 5.54 3.35 -2.36
C VAL A 118 6.62 4.37 -2.74
N CYS A 119 7.26 4.20 -3.90
CA CYS A 119 8.25 5.15 -4.40
C CYS A 119 7.66 6.57 -4.55
N GLU A 120 6.46 6.68 -5.11
CA GLU A 120 5.75 7.96 -5.27
C GLU A 120 5.49 8.62 -3.90
N ILE A 121 4.92 7.86 -2.94
CA ILE A 121 4.66 8.35 -1.58
C ILE A 121 5.95 8.75 -0.86
N CYS A 122 7.02 7.95 -0.96
CA CYS A 122 8.29 8.24 -0.30
C CYS A 122 9.00 9.45 -0.92
N GLN A 123 8.95 9.59 -2.24
CA GLN A 123 9.47 10.77 -2.94
C GLN A 123 8.74 12.03 -2.48
N GLU A 124 7.42 11.93 -2.32
CA GLU A 124 6.56 12.99 -1.80
C GLU A 124 6.94 13.40 -0.36
N LEU A 125 7.13 12.42 0.52
CA LEU A 125 7.53 12.63 1.91
C LEU A 125 9.03 12.96 2.09
N ASN A 126 9.77 13.11 0.99
CA ASN A 126 11.22 13.32 0.96
C ASN A 126 12.00 12.26 1.78
N VAL A 127 11.55 11.00 1.68
CA VAL A 127 12.19 9.83 2.29
C VAL A 127 13.02 9.13 1.23
N ARG A 128 14.33 9.02 1.48
CA ARG A 128 15.26 8.28 0.62
C ARG A 128 15.20 6.78 0.89
N HIS A 129 15.56 6.00 -0.13
CA HIS A 129 15.54 4.53 -0.11
C HIS A 129 14.13 3.96 0.11
N PRO A 130 13.17 4.23 -0.79
CA PRO A 130 11.82 3.66 -0.71
C PRO A 130 11.80 2.12 -0.68
N GLU A 131 12.85 1.47 -1.19
CA GLU A 131 13.02 0.02 -1.17
C GLU A 131 13.06 -0.60 0.23
N GLU A 132 13.34 0.19 1.27
CA GLU A 132 13.33 -0.26 2.66
C GLU A 132 11.91 -0.31 3.24
N MET A 133 10.95 0.34 2.58
CA MET A 133 9.59 0.55 3.05
C MET A 133 8.58 -0.25 2.21
N SER A 134 7.44 -0.53 2.81
CA SER A 134 6.29 -1.10 2.10
C SER A 134 4.99 -0.74 2.82
N LEU A 135 3.87 -1.12 2.23
CA LEU A 135 2.53 -0.84 2.73
C LEU A 135 1.95 -2.08 3.43
N ILE A 136 1.29 -1.85 4.55
CA ILE A 136 0.53 -2.85 5.30
C ILE A 136 -0.96 -2.47 5.21
N LYS A 137 -1.80 -3.44 4.87
CA LYS A 137 -3.26 -3.28 4.87
C LYS A 137 -3.79 -3.14 6.29
N SER A 138 -4.78 -2.27 6.50
CA SER A 138 -5.58 -2.34 7.72
C SER A 138 -6.29 -3.70 7.79
N PRO A 139 -6.38 -4.36 8.97
CA PRO A 139 -7.11 -5.60 9.09
C PRO A 139 -8.59 -5.35 8.76
N ASP A 140 -9.10 -6.15 7.82
CA ASP A 140 -10.48 -6.07 7.35
C ASP A 140 -11.46 -6.40 8.49
N ASP A 141 -11.10 -7.36 9.36
CA ASP A 141 -11.85 -7.72 10.57
C ASP A 141 -11.27 -7.05 11.81
N LYS A 142 -11.75 -5.85 12.12
CA LYS A 142 -11.40 -5.10 13.33
C LYS A 142 -11.77 -5.86 14.61
N GLU A 143 -12.81 -6.69 14.59
CA GLU A 143 -13.27 -7.44 15.77
C GLU A 143 -12.46 -8.71 16.00
N GLY A 144 -12.17 -9.47 14.94
CA GLY A 144 -11.27 -10.63 14.98
C GLY A 144 -9.85 -10.22 15.34
N TYR A 145 -9.37 -9.10 14.80
CA TYR A 145 -8.13 -8.47 15.25
C TYR A 145 -8.19 -8.10 16.73
N ALA A 146 -9.26 -7.44 17.19
CA ALA A 146 -9.42 -7.10 18.60
C ALA A 146 -9.51 -8.32 19.54
N LYS A 147 -10.04 -9.45 19.07
CA LYS A 147 -10.09 -10.72 19.81
C LYS A 147 -8.71 -11.38 19.86
N LEU A 148 -7.97 -11.40 18.75
CA LEU A 148 -6.65 -12.02 18.64
C LEU A 148 -5.56 -11.21 19.36
N THR A 149 -5.65 -9.88 19.30
CA THR A 149 -4.63 -8.94 19.83
C THR A 149 -5.04 -8.26 21.13
N GLY A 150 -6.29 -8.43 21.57
CA GLY A 150 -6.84 -7.74 22.74
C GLY A 150 -7.09 -6.24 22.56
N TRP A 151 -6.95 -5.69 21.34
CA TRP A 151 -7.01 -4.25 21.01
C TRP A 151 -8.23 -3.51 21.58
N ALA A 152 -9.41 -4.14 21.65
CA ALA A 152 -10.64 -3.49 22.17
C ALA A 152 -10.84 -3.62 23.70
N LYS A 153 -10.10 -4.50 24.40
CA LYS A 153 -10.43 -4.89 25.78
C LYS A 153 -10.01 -3.89 26.86
N ARG A 154 -9.46 -2.72 26.51
CA ARG A 154 -8.91 -1.74 27.48
C ARG A 154 -9.46 -0.31 27.40
N LYS A 155 -10.63 -0.07 26.79
CA LYS A 155 -11.40 1.16 27.10
C LYS A 155 -12.34 0.88 28.26
N GLY A 156 -11.82 0.94 29.49
CA GLY A 156 -12.64 0.68 30.67
C GLY A 156 -11.97 0.75 32.04
N VAL A 157 -10.93 1.55 32.25
CA VAL A 157 -10.57 1.94 33.63
C VAL A 157 -11.35 3.20 33.95
N LYS A 158 -12.58 3.03 34.45
CA LYS A 158 -13.27 4.10 35.18
C LYS A 158 -12.46 4.34 36.46
N HIS A 159 -11.77 5.48 36.52
CA HIS A 159 -11.41 6.07 37.81
C HIS A 159 -12.72 6.35 38.56
N ARG A 160 -13.07 5.50 39.52
CA ARG A 160 -14.01 5.85 40.59
C ARG A 160 -13.21 5.84 41.89
N GLY A 161 -12.95 7.04 42.40
CA GLY A 161 -12.53 7.22 43.78
C GLY A 161 -13.64 6.81 44.74
N GLY A 162 -13.25 6.37 45.94
CA GLY A 162 -14.16 6.08 47.04
C GLY A 162 -13.53 5.15 48.07
N SER A 163 -13.03 5.73 49.17
CA SER A 163 -12.45 5.07 50.34
C SER A 163 -13.39 4.07 51.03
N ARG A 164 -12.85 2.97 51.58
CA ARG A 164 -12.70 2.66 53.03
C ARG A 164 -12.67 1.13 53.31
N GLU A 165 -11.67 0.77 54.12
CA GLU A 165 -11.54 -0.27 55.14
C GLU A 165 -12.14 -1.68 54.97
N GLY A 166 -11.28 -2.69 55.18
CA GLY A 166 -11.64 -4.06 55.48
C GLY A 166 -10.45 -5.03 55.43
N THR A 167 -9.71 -5.17 56.53
CA THR A 167 -8.88 -6.36 56.85
C THR A 167 -9.74 -7.63 56.88
N PRO A 168 -9.23 -8.85 56.59
CA PRO A 168 -8.23 -9.51 57.46
C PRO A 168 -7.17 -10.41 56.78
N SER A 169 -6.19 -10.76 57.62
CA SER A 169 -4.97 -11.58 57.47
C SER A 169 -5.15 -13.04 57.02
N ARG A 170 -4.10 -13.64 56.40
CA ARG A 170 -3.26 -14.75 56.94
C ARG A 170 -2.36 -15.45 55.90
N GLY A 171 -1.09 -15.66 56.30
CA GLY A 171 -0.13 -16.73 55.92
C GLY A 171 0.48 -16.65 54.51
N ASP A 172 1.72 -17.03 54.25
CA ASP A 172 2.86 -17.55 55.02
C ASP A 172 4.12 -17.40 54.13
N GLY A 173 5.30 -17.73 54.67
CA GLY A 173 6.64 -17.65 54.05
C GLY A 173 6.74 -18.24 52.63
N ASP A 174 7.73 -17.91 51.81
CA ASP A 174 9.14 -18.01 52.14
C ASP A 174 10.02 -17.11 51.27
N THR A 175 11.01 -16.53 51.94
CA THR A 175 12.27 -16.00 51.41
C THR A 175 13.14 -17.12 50.87
N LEU A 176 13.69 -16.98 49.65
CA LEU A 176 15.03 -17.48 49.33
C LEU A 176 15.76 -16.52 48.39
N SER A 177 16.67 -15.78 49.01
CA SER A 177 17.86 -15.15 48.43
C SER A 177 18.82 -16.19 47.87
N VAL A 178 19.35 -15.96 46.67
CA VAL A 178 20.66 -16.49 46.27
C VAL A 178 21.46 -15.35 45.65
N ASP A 179 22.37 -14.85 46.46
CA ASP A 179 23.54 -14.07 46.06
C ASP A 179 24.65 -15.04 45.62
N SER A 180 25.33 -14.72 44.52
CA SER A 180 26.74 -15.08 44.27
C SER A 180 27.20 -14.58 42.89
N GLY A 181 28.15 -13.64 42.92
CA GLY A 181 29.41 -13.82 42.20
C GLY A 181 29.64 -13.02 40.93
N ASP A 182 30.35 -11.89 41.09
CA ASP A 182 31.19 -11.26 40.08
C ASP A 182 32.18 -12.26 39.44
N ILE A 183 32.27 -12.30 38.10
CA ILE A 183 33.53 -12.61 37.39
C ILE A 183 33.65 -11.73 36.12
N LEU A 184 34.79 -11.07 36.05
CA LEU A 184 35.36 -10.25 34.98
C LEU A 184 35.57 -11.04 33.67
N GLY A 185 35.52 -10.32 32.53
CA GLY A 185 36.56 -10.47 31.52
C GLY A 185 36.14 -10.83 30.09
N HIS A 186 36.70 -10.05 29.16
CA HIS A 186 37.12 -10.41 27.80
C HIS A 186 36.19 -10.10 26.62
N SER A 187 36.41 -8.92 26.03
CA SER A 187 36.32 -8.69 24.59
C SER A 187 37.40 -9.49 23.84
N PRO A 188 37.15 -9.95 22.60
CA PRO A 188 38.20 -10.23 21.64
C PRO A 188 38.29 -9.15 20.53
N PRO A 189 39.46 -9.01 19.89
CA PRO A 189 39.89 -7.80 19.22
C PRO A 189 39.76 -7.82 17.70
N SER A 190 39.76 -6.62 17.13
CA SER A 190 39.93 -6.24 15.73
C SER A 190 41.23 -6.77 15.11
N SER A 191 41.24 -7.06 13.78
CA SER A 191 42.30 -6.74 12.78
C SER A 191 41.99 -7.43 11.39
N PRO A 192 42.69 -7.14 10.26
CA PRO A 192 42.30 -6.06 9.32
C PRO A 192 42.38 -6.43 7.81
N GLY A 193 41.70 -5.65 6.95
CA GLY A 193 42.24 -5.23 5.64
C GLY A 193 41.87 -6.00 4.35
N GLN A 194 41.71 -5.19 3.28
CA GLN A 194 41.59 -5.51 1.84
C GLN A 194 40.17 -5.86 1.34
N ARG A 195 39.58 -5.22 0.32
CA ARG A 195 40.05 -4.36 -0.77
C ARG A 195 38.85 -3.56 -1.31
N ARG A 196 39.03 -2.25 -1.53
CA ARG A 196 38.08 -1.38 -2.25
C ARG A 196 37.88 -1.90 -3.68
N ARG A 197 36.63 -2.21 -4.06
CA ARG A 197 36.21 -2.25 -5.46
C ARG A 197 35.40 -0.98 -5.76
N LYS A 198 35.99 -0.08 -6.54
CA LYS A 198 35.28 1.02 -7.21
C LYS A 198 34.62 0.46 -8.46
N TYR A 199 33.32 0.65 -8.58
CA TYR A 199 32.60 0.61 -9.86
C TYR A 199 31.75 1.89 -9.99
N PRO A 200 31.45 2.31 -11.22
CA PRO A 200 31.50 3.70 -11.61
C PRO A 200 30.22 4.47 -11.31
N ASN A 201 30.39 5.77 -11.09
CA ASN A 201 29.31 6.75 -11.16
C ASN A 201 28.65 6.68 -12.54
N LEU A 202 27.43 6.14 -12.62
CA LEU A 202 26.49 6.52 -13.67
C LEU A 202 25.80 7.80 -13.20
N ALA A 203 26.46 8.93 -13.47
CA ALA A 203 25.80 10.23 -13.44
C ALA A 203 24.82 10.27 -14.63
N LEU A 204 23.52 10.16 -14.34
CA LEU A 204 22.49 10.49 -15.31
C LEU A 204 22.27 12.02 -15.26
N ALA A 205 22.45 12.66 -16.41
CA ALA A 205 22.35 14.10 -16.58
C ALA A 205 20.95 14.64 -16.17
N PRO A 206 20.87 15.88 -15.65
CA PRO A 206 19.61 16.49 -15.25
C PRO A 206 18.88 17.00 -16.50
N SER A 207 18.04 16.15 -17.09
CA SER A 207 17.14 16.56 -18.16
C SER A 207 15.70 16.32 -17.73
N GLN A 208 15.00 17.43 -17.53
CA GLN A 208 13.56 17.55 -17.34
C GLN A 208 13.03 17.13 -15.96
N ARG A 209 13.31 18.01 -15.00
CA ARG A 209 12.47 18.24 -13.82
C ARG A 209 11.09 18.68 -14.31
N SER A 210 10.15 17.75 -14.45
CA SER A 210 8.73 18.09 -14.41
C SER A 210 8.42 18.47 -12.97
N GLU A 211 8.09 19.75 -12.77
CA GLU A 211 7.52 20.26 -11.53
C GLU A 211 6.10 19.72 -11.38
N ILE A 212 5.97 18.43 -11.07
CA ILE A 212 4.72 17.91 -10.49
C ILE A 212 4.91 18.04 -8.98
N GLY A 213 4.79 19.29 -8.53
CA GLY A 213 4.66 19.60 -7.12
C GLY A 213 3.35 19.01 -6.59
N MET A 214 3.45 18.37 -5.43
CA MET A 214 2.34 17.95 -4.58
C MET A 214 1.28 19.04 -4.48
N SER A 215 0.21 18.89 -5.25
CA SER A 215 -0.98 19.73 -5.11
C SER A 215 -2.13 18.96 -4.46
N GLY A 216 -1.87 17.80 -3.83
CA GLY A 216 -2.92 16.83 -3.51
C GLY A 216 -2.83 16.07 -2.18
N SER A 217 -1.81 16.25 -1.33
CA SER A 217 -1.80 15.58 -0.02
C SER A 217 -2.26 16.48 1.12
N THR A 218 -3.17 15.94 1.93
CA THR A 218 -3.72 16.64 3.10
C THR A 218 -3.29 15.92 4.38
N HIS A 219 -2.70 16.67 5.30
CA HIS A 219 -2.32 16.15 6.62
C HIS A 219 -3.57 16.06 7.51
N LEU A 220 -3.90 14.85 7.95
CA LEU A 220 -5.10 14.55 8.74
C LEU A 220 -4.85 14.57 10.25
N GLY A 221 -3.61 14.86 10.68
CA GLY A 221 -3.23 14.88 12.10
C GLY A 221 -2.67 13.54 12.60
N GLU A 222 -2.45 13.46 13.92
CA GLU A 222 -1.91 12.27 14.59
C GLU A 222 -3.03 11.31 14.98
N ALA A 223 -2.84 10.00 14.74
CA ALA A 223 -3.82 8.99 15.09
C ALA A 223 -3.86 8.74 16.61
N GLU A 224 -5.00 8.99 17.27
CA GLU A 224 -5.21 8.66 18.69
C GLU A 224 -5.10 7.15 18.98
N THR A 225 -5.42 6.31 17.99
CA THR A 225 -5.30 4.86 18.05
C THR A 225 -4.74 4.31 16.73
N SER A 226 -3.48 3.89 16.76
CA SER A 226 -2.82 3.17 15.66
C SER A 226 -2.78 1.67 15.97
N LEU A 227 -2.87 0.82 14.94
CA LEU A 227 -2.57 -0.62 15.07
C LEU A 227 -1.18 -0.86 15.67
N PHE A 228 -0.25 0.06 15.44
CA PHE A 228 1.14 0.00 15.87
C PHE A 228 1.37 0.86 17.13
N SER A 229 0.41 0.92 18.07
CA SER A 229 0.57 1.72 19.30
C SER A 229 1.00 0.87 20.51
N ASP A 230 2.20 1.17 21.03
CA ASP A 230 2.85 0.92 22.35
C ASP A 230 2.70 -0.42 23.10
N LYS A 231 1.76 -1.31 22.76
CA LYS A 231 1.45 -2.49 23.60
C LYS A 231 1.09 -3.76 22.83
N LEU A 232 1.17 -3.77 21.50
CA LEU A 232 0.48 -4.76 20.64
C LEU A 232 1.35 -5.84 19.97
N TYR A 233 2.63 -5.98 20.34
CA TYR A 233 3.51 -7.03 19.79
C TYR A 233 4.08 -7.97 20.86
N ARG A 234 3.24 -8.40 21.81
CA ARG A 234 3.72 -9.27 22.91
C ARG A 234 3.79 -10.72 22.50
N THR A 235 2.88 -11.19 21.65
CA THR A 235 2.79 -12.61 21.30
C THR A 235 3.31 -12.90 19.89
N SER A 236 3.82 -14.11 19.69
CA SER A 236 4.24 -14.60 18.37
C SER A 236 3.08 -14.59 17.35
N HIS A 237 1.87 -14.91 17.81
CA HIS A 237 0.66 -14.95 16.97
C HIS A 237 0.28 -13.57 16.41
N GLU A 238 0.36 -12.52 17.24
CA GLU A 238 0.13 -11.14 16.79
C GLU A 238 1.13 -10.72 15.71
N ARG A 239 2.41 -11.07 15.88
CA ARG A 239 3.48 -10.76 14.91
C ARG A 239 3.24 -11.46 13.58
N THR A 240 2.91 -12.76 13.61
CA THR A 240 2.59 -13.53 12.40
C THR A 240 1.38 -12.96 11.67
N TYR A 241 0.32 -12.59 12.40
CA TYR A 241 -0.87 -12.00 11.80
C TYR A 241 -0.54 -10.70 11.06
N ILE A 242 0.20 -9.79 11.70
CA ILE A 242 0.58 -8.50 11.08
C ILE A 242 1.51 -8.69 9.90
N ASN A 243 2.41 -9.67 9.96
CA ASN A 243 3.23 -10.04 8.81
C ASN A 243 2.40 -10.60 7.64
N GLY A 244 1.19 -11.11 7.89
CA GLY A 244 0.25 -11.50 6.85
C GLY A 244 -0.46 -10.33 6.14
N LEU A 245 -0.35 -9.11 6.67
CA LEU A 245 -1.02 -7.92 6.14
C LEU A 245 -0.14 -7.07 5.20
N TRP A 246 1.12 -7.46 4.98
CA TRP A 246 1.98 -6.78 4.00
C TRP A 246 1.42 -6.94 2.59
N LEU A 247 1.31 -5.82 1.86
CA LEU A 247 0.96 -5.85 0.46
C LEU A 247 2.11 -6.44 -0.37
N ASP A 248 1.73 -7.18 -1.40
CA ASP A 248 2.61 -7.67 -2.45
C ASP A 248 3.06 -6.50 -3.33
N SER A 249 4.38 -6.24 -3.31
CA SER A 249 5.00 -5.14 -4.03
C SER A 249 4.94 -5.30 -5.55
N SER A 250 4.72 -6.52 -6.06
CA SER A 250 4.63 -6.84 -7.49
C SER A 250 3.23 -6.70 -8.08
N LYS A 251 2.20 -6.55 -7.23
CA LYS A 251 0.80 -6.42 -7.64
C LYS A 251 0.30 -4.99 -7.52
N THR A 252 -0.76 -4.67 -8.23
CA THR A 252 -1.43 -3.38 -8.09
C THR A 252 -2.20 -3.29 -6.77
N LEU A 253 -2.52 -2.08 -6.30
CA LEU A 253 -3.33 -1.91 -5.09
C LEU A 253 -4.73 -2.51 -5.28
N TYR A 254 -5.31 -2.32 -6.47
CA TYR A 254 -6.66 -2.78 -6.78
C TYR A 254 -6.77 -4.31 -6.84
N GLU A 255 -5.73 -5.00 -7.32
CA GLU A 255 -5.61 -6.47 -7.31
C GLU A 255 -5.68 -7.09 -5.90
N GLN A 256 -5.31 -6.30 -4.89
CA GLN A 256 -5.18 -6.72 -3.50
C GLN A 256 -6.36 -6.27 -2.64
N ASP A 257 -7.48 -5.95 -3.27
CA ASP A 257 -8.73 -5.53 -2.62
C ASP A 257 -8.53 -4.28 -1.73
N VAL A 258 -7.69 -3.34 -2.19
CA VAL A 258 -7.55 -2.00 -1.62
C VAL A 258 -8.45 -1.04 -2.38
N ASN A 259 -9.30 -0.32 -1.64
CA ASN A 259 -10.26 0.63 -2.16
C ASN A 259 -9.83 2.09 -1.97
N ALA A 260 -10.60 2.99 -2.58
CA ALA A 260 -10.45 4.43 -2.33
C ALA A 260 -10.73 4.73 -0.86
N HIS A 261 -9.95 5.64 -0.30
CA HIS A 261 -10.01 6.12 1.08
C HIS A 261 -9.66 5.09 2.16
N ASP A 262 -9.20 3.89 1.76
CA ASP A 262 -8.70 2.91 2.71
C ASP A 262 -7.48 3.43 3.48
N LEU A 263 -7.29 2.88 4.67
CA LEU A 263 -6.15 3.17 5.53
C LEU A 263 -5.06 2.11 5.33
N LEU A 264 -3.90 2.54 4.83
CA LEU A 264 -2.68 1.73 4.79
C LEU A 264 -1.63 2.28 5.75
N TYR A 265 -0.75 1.41 6.21
CA TYR A 265 0.35 1.78 7.09
C TYR A 265 1.66 1.67 6.31
N LEU A 266 2.37 2.78 6.18
CA LEU A 266 3.71 2.79 5.61
C LEU A 266 4.70 2.42 6.72
N ARG A 267 5.44 1.33 6.54
CA ARG A 267 6.39 0.81 7.54
C ARG A 267 7.67 0.32 6.88
N PHE A 268 8.75 0.28 7.66
CA PHE A 268 9.99 -0.34 7.23
C PHE A 268 9.81 -1.86 7.21
N LYS A 269 10.02 -2.46 6.03
CA LYS A 269 9.90 -3.91 5.83
C LYS A 269 11.26 -4.60 5.96
N TYR A 270 12.32 -3.92 5.51
CA TYR A 270 13.67 -4.45 5.50
C TYR A 270 14.54 -3.68 6.49
N PHE A 271 15.17 -4.39 7.43
CA PHE A 271 16.00 -3.81 8.49
C PHE A 271 17.45 -3.54 8.05
N SER A 272 17.64 -3.25 6.76
CA SER A 272 18.93 -2.91 6.16
C SER A 272 18.86 -1.46 5.68
N PHE A 273 19.22 -0.54 6.55
CA PHE A 273 19.08 0.89 6.29
C PHE A 273 20.31 1.47 5.63
N MET A 274 20.13 2.07 4.46
CA MET A 274 21.17 2.73 3.68
C MET A 274 21.12 4.24 3.87
N ASP A 275 22.31 4.86 3.83
CA ASP A 275 22.54 6.30 3.87
C ASP A 275 21.66 7.05 4.88
N ILE A 276 21.70 6.63 6.14
CA ILE A 276 21.11 7.40 7.24
C ILE A 276 21.94 8.68 7.41
N ASP A 277 21.46 9.78 6.84
CA ASP A 277 22.07 11.10 7.03
C ASP A 277 21.39 11.78 8.24
N PRO A 278 22.13 12.04 9.35
CA PRO A 278 21.57 12.68 10.54
C PRO A 278 21.04 14.11 10.28
N ARG A 279 21.40 14.72 9.14
CA ARG A 279 20.88 16.04 8.73
C ARG A 279 19.46 15.97 8.18
N VAL A 280 19.06 14.84 7.61
CA VAL A 280 17.71 14.62 7.09
C VAL A 280 16.86 13.98 8.18
N ARG A 281 16.14 14.80 8.95
CA ARG A 281 15.39 14.33 10.12
C ARG A 281 14.25 13.37 9.81
N THR A 282 13.61 13.45 8.64
CA THR A 282 12.38 12.71 8.34
C THR A 282 12.54 11.20 8.51
N LYS A 283 13.51 10.59 7.80
CA LYS A 283 13.77 9.14 7.87
C LYS A 283 14.23 8.72 9.27
N SER A 284 15.13 9.48 9.89
CA SER A 284 15.64 9.17 11.24
C SER A 284 14.55 9.22 12.31
N THR A 285 13.65 10.22 12.24
CA THR A 285 12.50 10.31 13.16
C THR A 285 11.50 9.18 12.94
N MET A 286 11.22 8.83 11.69
CA MET A 286 10.35 7.69 11.37
C MET A 286 10.95 6.37 11.86
N LEU A 287 12.25 6.13 11.66
CA LEU A 287 12.94 4.94 12.15
C LEU A 287 12.90 4.85 13.68
N LEU A 288 13.18 5.95 14.38
CA LEU A 288 13.14 5.99 15.83
C LEU A 288 11.73 5.66 16.34
N LYS A 289 10.70 6.28 15.77
CA LYS A 289 9.31 6.01 16.14
C LYS A 289 8.88 4.58 15.74
N ASN A 290 9.35 4.05 14.61
CA ASN A 290 9.11 2.67 14.21
C ASN A 290 9.73 1.65 15.17
N ALA A 291 10.93 1.93 15.71
CA ALA A 291 11.59 1.07 16.68
C ALA A 291 11.02 1.19 18.10
N THR A 292 10.33 2.29 18.40
CA THR A 292 9.74 2.54 19.72
C THR A 292 8.43 1.75 19.91
N TYR A 293 7.76 1.35 18.83
CA TYR A 293 6.44 0.73 18.85
C TYR A 293 6.42 -0.65 18.19
#